data_AF-L5NFL6-F1
#
_entry.id   AF-L5NFL6-F1
#
_cell.length_a   1.000
_cell.length_b   1.000
_cell.length_c   1.000
_cell.angle_alpha   90.00
_cell.angle_beta   90.00
_cell.angle_gamma   90.00
#
_symmetry.space_group_name_H-M   'P 1'
#
loop_
_entity.id
_entity.type
_entity.pdbx_description
1 polymer ?
#
loop_
_entity_poly.entity_id
_entity_poly.type
_entity_poly.pdbx_seq_one_letter_code
_entity_poly.pdbx_strand_id
1 'polypeptide(L)' 'MTQQKRIQDLKAKLADFMGRLDQLDPEETSVEDIDRLISMLEDLERQMD' A
#
# COMPACT_ATOMS: atom_id res chain seq x y z
N MET A 1 6.62 8.45 -20.21
CA MET A 1 7.22 8.21 -18.87
C MET A 1 8.07 6.95 -18.98
N THR A 2 9.33 6.98 -18.56
CA THR A 2 10.20 5.79 -18.58
C THR A 2 9.71 4.77 -17.55
N GLN A 3 9.74 3.46 -17.88
CA GLN A 3 9.31 2.38 -16.97
C GLN A 3 9.98 2.49 -15.58
N GLN A 4 11.23 2.94 -15.54
CA GLN A 4 11.97 3.19 -14.30
C GLN A 4 11.31 4.22 -13.37
N LYS A 5 10.67 5.26 -13.94
CA LYS A 5 9.93 6.26 -13.16
C LYS A 5 8.66 5.66 -12.55
N ARG A 6 7.92 4.83 -13.30
CA ARG A 6 6.76 4.09 -12.78
C ARG A 6 7.15 3.18 -11.62
N ILE A 7 8.25 2.44 -11.75
CA ILE A 7 8.73 1.54 -10.70
C ILE A 7 9.15 2.33 -9.44
N GLN A 8 9.79 3.50 -9.61
CA GLN A 8 10.10 4.38 -8.47
C GLN A 8 8.85 4.90 -7.76
N ASP A 9 7.85 5.35 -8.52
CA ASP A 9 6.59 5.86 -7.96
C ASP A 9 5.84 4.76 -7.19
N LEU A 10 5.82 3.53 -7.70
CA LEU A 10 5.26 2.35 -7.03
C LEU A 10 6.00 2.03 -5.73
N LYS A 11 7.34 2.05 -5.75
CA LYS A 11 8.15 1.84 -4.53
C LYS A 11 7.89 2.90 -3.46
N ALA A 12 7.73 4.16 -3.86
CA ALA A 12 7.41 5.24 -2.93
C ALA A 12 6.03 5.04 -2.27
N LYS A 13 5.03 4.62 -3.04
CA LYS A 13 3.69 4.30 -2.51
C LYS A 13 3.71 3.11 -1.55
N LEU A 14 4.47 2.07 -1.86
CA LEU A 14 4.61 0.91 -0.99
C LEU A 14 5.30 1.27 0.34
N ALA A 15 6.33 2.13 0.29
CA ALA A 15 7.00 2.62 1.48
C ALA A 15 6.08 3.47 2.37
N ASP A 16 5.26 4.36 1.78
CA ASP A 16 4.27 5.14 2.51
C ASP A 16 3.21 4.24 3.16
N PHE A 17 2.76 3.19 2.43
CA PHE A 17 1.82 2.22 2.95
C PHE A 17 2.37 1.43 4.15
N MET A 18 3.61 0.96 4.08
CA MET A 18 4.26 0.29 5.23
C MET A 18 4.37 1.23 6.44
N GLY A 19 4.71 2.50 6.22
CA GLY A 19 4.78 3.48 7.30
C GLY A 19 3.42 3.79 7.94
N ARG A 20 2.32 3.62 7.21
CA ARG A 20 0.95 3.72 7.76
C ARG A 20 0.58 2.48 8.57
N LEU A 21 0.93 1.28 8.08
CA LEU A 21 0.74 0.03 8.81
C LEU A 21 1.43 0.04 10.18
N ASP A 22 2.65 0.56 10.24
CA ASP A 22 3.41 0.68 11.50
C ASP A 22 2.77 1.66 12.50
N GLN A 23 1.88 2.54 12.05
CA GLN A 23 1.16 3.51 12.87
C GLN A 23 -0.25 3.03 13.26
N LEU A 24 -0.71 1.89 12.75
CA LEU A 24 -2.01 1.36 13.12
C LEU A 24 -1.96 0.80 14.54
N ASP A 25 -2.89 1.27 15.36
CA ASP A 25 -3.12 0.71 16.68
C ASP A 25 -4.06 -0.50 16.53
N PRO A 26 -3.62 -1.73 16.84
CA PRO A 26 -4.45 -2.93 16.71
C PRO A 26 -5.68 -2.92 17.63
N GLU A 27 -5.71 -2.08 18.68
CA GLU A 27 -6.88 -1.97 19.56
C GLU A 27 -7.99 -1.08 18.96
N GLU A 28 -7.61 -0.12 18.11
CA GLU A 28 -8.55 0.82 17.46
C GLU A 28 -8.84 0.45 15.99
N THR A 29 -7.99 -0.36 15.37
CA THR A 29 -8.11 -0.74 13.96
C THR A 29 -9.12 -1.87 13.79
N SER A 30 -10.18 -1.61 13.01
CA SER A 30 -11.19 -2.62 12.72
C SER A 30 -10.73 -3.60 11.64
N VAL A 31 -11.37 -4.78 11.59
CA VAL A 31 -11.14 -5.77 10.53
C VAL A 31 -11.46 -5.18 9.15
N GLU A 32 -12.47 -4.31 9.08
CA GLU A 32 -12.88 -3.64 7.83
C GLU A 32 -11.81 -2.67 7.32
N ASP A 33 -11.06 -2.04 8.23
CA ASP A 33 -9.92 -1.19 7.86
C ASP A 33 -8.76 -2.03 7.32
N ILE A 34 -8.52 -3.21 7.91
CA ILE A 34 -7.53 -4.17 7.41
C ILE A 34 -7.92 -4.68 6.01
N ASP A 35 -9.19 -5.02 5.79
CA ASP A 35 -9.68 -5.47 4.48
C ASP A 35 -9.50 -4.39 3.39
N ARG A 36 -9.69 -3.11 3.73
CA ARG A 36 -9.42 -1.99 2.82
C ARG A 36 -7.94 -1.83 2.50
N LEU A 37 -7.08 -1.97 3.51
CA LEU A 37 -5.63 -1.89 3.34
C LEU A 37 -5.11 -3.01 2.44
N ILE A 38 -5.62 -4.23 2.61
CA ILE A 38 -5.30 -5.38 1.76
C ILE A 38 -5.77 -5.12 0.32
N SER A 39 -6.99 -4.63 0.13
CA SER A 39 -7.52 -4.31 -1.21
C SER A 39 -6.66 -3.26 -1.94
N MET A 40 -6.15 -2.26 -1.20
CA MET A 40 -5.25 -1.24 -1.76
C MET A 40 -3.89 -1.82 -2.18
N LEU A 41 -3.38 -2.83 -1.47
CA LEU A 41 -2.17 -3.54 -1.88
C LEU A 41 -2.40 -4.38 -3.13
N GLU A 42 -3.51 -5.12 -3.21
CA GLU A 42 -3.86 -5.91 -4.40
C GLU A 42 -3.96 -5.03 -5.65
N ASP A 43 -4.56 -3.84 -5.52
CA ASP A 43 -4.65 -2.88 -6.62
C ASP A 43 -3.29 -2.32 -7.04
N LEU A 44 -2.35 -2.18 -6.10
CA LEU A 44 -0.97 -1.80 -6.41
C LEU A 44 -0.23 -2.92 -7.14
N GLU A 45 -0.38 -4.17 -6.69
CA GLU A 45 0.20 -5.34 -7.36
C GLU A 45 -0.32 -5.51 -8.79
N ARG A 46 -1.63 -5.35 -9.01
CA ARG A 46 -2.23 -5.40 -10.36
C ARG A 46 -1.74 -4.29 -11.30
N GLN A 47 -1.23 -3.18 -10.77
CA GLN A 47 -0.62 -2.12 -11.58
C GLN A 47 0.86 -2.41 -11.92
N MET A 48 1.45 -3.41 -11.28
CA MET A 48 2.83 -3.85 -11.50
C MET A 48 2.93 -4.98 -12.54
N ASP A 49 1.89 -5.80 -12.67
CA ASP A 49 1.70 -6.76 -13.78
C ASP A 49 1.39 -6.08 -15.12
#